data_AF-A0A7V8PM27-F1
#
_entry.id   AF-A0A7V8PM27-F1
#
_cell.length_a   1.000
_cell.length_b   1.000
_cell.length_c   1.000
_cell.angle_alpha   90.00
_cell.angle_beta   90.00
_cell.angle_gamma   90.00
#
_symmetry.space_group_name_H-M   'P 1'
#
loop_
_entity.id
_entity.type
_entity.pdbx_description
1 polymer ?
#
loop_
_entity_poly.entity_id
_entity_poly.type
_entity_poly.pdbx_seq_one_letter_code
_entity_poly.pdbx_strand_id
1 'polypeptide(L)'
;MNSNEMKNIKESSTNVFTAMAKNLYITGIRIYKEQEGYEVLEAIMLDSNRTESYLSHVKEYLAKRFDEHMEDAAKRERLIYVDMDKVMHEMRYVHTQALLFSMS
;
A
#
# COMPACT_ATOMS: atom_id res chain seq x y z
N MET A 1 -19.56 19.53 7.24
CA MET A 1 -19.12 18.28 7.91
C MET A 1 -18.63 18.67 9.28
N ASN A 2 -19.09 18.03 10.34
CA ASN A 2 -18.61 18.33 11.69
C ASN A 2 -17.21 17.73 11.93
N SER A 3 -16.55 18.11 13.04
CA SER A 3 -15.19 17.66 13.36
C SER A 3 -15.07 16.14 13.51
N ASN A 4 -16.09 15.48 14.06
CA ASN A 4 -16.10 14.02 14.24
C ASN A 4 -16.26 13.30 12.90
N GLU A 5 -17.16 13.76 12.03
CA GLU A 5 -17.32 13.25 10.68
C GLU A 5 -16.04 13.42 9.85
N MET A 6 -15.36 14.56 9.99
CA MET A 6 -14.06 14.80 9.33
C MET A 6 -12.97 13.87 9.84
N LYS A 7 -12.89 13.63 11.15
CA LYS A 7 -11.95 12.67 11.72
C LYS A 7 -12.23 11.25 11.19
N ASN A 8 -13.50 10.86 11.15
CA ASN A 8 -13.91 9.54 10.68
C ASN A 8 -13.59 9.34 9.19
N ILE A 9 -13.80 10.34 8.33
CA ILE A 9 -13.46 10.20 6.91
C ILE A 9 -11.95 10.13 6.67
N LYS A 10 -11.17 10.88 7.45
CA LYS A 10 -9.69 10.84 7.39
C LYS A 10 -9.17 9.46 7.76
N GLU A 11 -9.67 8.92 8.88
CA GLU A 11 -9.32 7.59 9.33
C GLU A 11 -9.77 6.52 8.33
N SER A 12 -11.02 6.56 7.86
CA SER A 12 -11.54 5.61 6.88
C SER A 12 -10.76 5.64 5.58
N SER A 13 -10.50 6.83 5.02
CA SER A 13 -9.73 6.99 3.77
C SER A 13 -8.33 6.41 3.91
N THR A 14 -7.67 6.71 5.04
CA THR A 14 -6.33 6.18 5.34
C THR A 14 -6.35 4.65 5.45
N ASN A 15 -7.33 4.08 6.15
CA ASN A 15 -7.44 2.64 6.35
C ASN A 15 -7.73 1.91 5.04
N VAL A 16 -8.65 2.42 4.21
CA VAL A 16 -8.99 1.83 2.91
C VAL A 16 -7.78 1.89 1.97
N PHE A 17 -7.12 3.05 1.87
CA PHE A 17 -5.92 3.19 1.04
C PHE A 17 -4.82 2.23 1.50
N THR A 18 -4.58 2.15 2.81
CA THR A 18 -3.59 1.23 3.40
C THR A 18 -3.92 -0.22 3.04
N ALA A 19 -5.18 -0.64 3.15
CA ALA A 19 -5.60 -2.00 2.80
C ALA A 19 -5.37 -2.31 1.31
N MET A 20 -5.68 -1.36 0.42
CA MET A 20 -5.40 -1.50 -1.01
C MET A 20 -3.90 -1.62 -1.30
N ALA A 21 -3.07 -0.79 -0.66
CA ALA A 21 -1.62 -0.82 -0.79
C ALA A 21 -1.03 -2.15 -0.32
N LYS A 22 -1.45 -2.63 0.86
CA LYS A 22 -1.03 -3.93 1.40
C LYS A 22 -1.38 -5.07 0.45
N ASN A 23 -2.61 -5.08 -0.06
CA ASN A 23 -3.06 -6.10 -1.00
C ASN A 23 -2.22 -6.07 -2.29
N LEU A 24 -2.05 -4.90 -2.91
CA LEU A 24 -1.28 -4.77 -4.15
C LEU A 24 0.18 -5.21 -3.98
N TYR A 25 0.81 -4.82 -2.88
CA TYR A 25 2.18 -5.22 -2.55
C TYR A 25 2.34 -6.74 -2.39
N ILE A 26 1.47 -7.37 -1.60
CA ILE A 26 1.51 -8.82 -1.37
C ILE A 26 1.21 -9.59 -2.67
N THR A 27 0.23 -9.14 -3.45
CA THR A 27 -0.07 -9.73 -4.76
C THR A 27 1.14 -9.62 -5.70
N GLY A 28 1.81 -8.48 -5.76
CA GLY A 28 3.01 -8.29 -6.57
C GLY A 28 4.12 -9.28 -6.20
N ILE A 29 4.42 -9.42 -4.90
CA ILE A 29 5.38 -10.42 -4.40
C ILE A 29 5.01 -11.83 -4.83
N ARG A 30 3.73 -12.20 -4.68
CA ARG A 30 3.25 -13.54 -5.03
C ARG A 30 3.42 -13.84 -6.52
N ILE A 31 3.11 -12.88 -7.38
CA ILE A 31 3.29 -13.02 -8.83
C ILE A 31 4.78 -13.25 -9.16
N TYR A 32 5.69 -12.47 -8.59
CA TYR A 32 7.13 -12.67 -8.81
C TYR A 32 7.60 -14.05 -8.36
N LYS A 33 7.09 -14.57 -7.23
CA LYS A 33 7.39 -15.95 -6.78
C LYS A 33 6.88 -16.99 -7.76
N GLU A 34 5.63 -16.87 -8.20
CA GLU A 34 4.98 -17.82 -9.12
C GLU A 34 5.63 -17.84 -10.51
N GLN A 35 6.23 -16.72 -10.93
CA GLN A 35 6.96 -16.59 -12.19
C GLN A 35 8.46 -16.91 -12.09
N GLU A 36 8.92 -17.47 -10.96
CA GLU A 36 10.33 -17.77 -10.68
C GLU A 36 11.26 -16.54 -10.79
N GLY A 37 10.71 -15.33 -10.64
CA GLY A 37 11.43 -14.05 -10.68
C GLY A 37 12.20 -13.73 -9.39
N TYR A 38 12.90 -14.73 -8.84
CA TYR A 38 13.52 -14.67 -7.52
C TYR A 38 14.58 -13.58 -7.39
N GLU A 39 15.37 -13.31 -8.43
CA GLU A 39 16.41 -12.26 -8.40
C GLU A 39 15.80 -10.86 -8.20
N VAL A 40 14.70 -10.56 -8.89
CA VAL A 40 13.99 -9.28 -8.75
C VAL A 40 13.35 -9.20 -7.36
N LEU A 41 12.77 -10.31 -6.90
CA LEU A 41 12.15 -10.38 -5.59
C LEU A 41 13.18 -10.18 -4.46
N GLU A 42 14.33 -10.84 -4.53
CA GLU A 42 15.44 -10.68 -3.58
C GLU A 42 15.94 -9.24 -3.57
N ALA A 43 16.09 -8.62 -4.74
CA ALA A 43 16.49 -7.22 -4.84
C ALA A 43 15.46 -6.28 -4.18
N ILE A 44 14.15 -6.53 -4.33
CA ILE A 44 13.10 -5.76 -3.63
C ILE A 44 13.05 -6.09 -2.13
N MET A 45 13.45 -7.30 -1.73
CA MET A 45 13.36 -7.78 -0.35
C MET A 45 14.54 -7.33 0.52
N LEU A 46 15.74 -7.24 -0.05
CA LEU A 46 16.99 -7.10 0.69
C LEU A 46 17.70 -5.75 0.50
N ASP A 47 17.44 -5.04 -0.60
CA ASP A 47 18.00 -3.71 -0.85
C ASP A 47 17.00 -2.63 -0.40
N SER A 48 17.36 -1.88 0.64
CA SER A 48 16.47 -0.86 1.23
C SER A 48 16.06 0.24 0.24
N ASN A 49 16.91 0.63 -0.70
CA ASN A 49 16.58 1.65 -1.69
C ASN A 49 15.56 1.10 -2.70
N ARG A 50 15.73 -0.15 -3.12
CA ARG A 50 14.77 -0.84 -3.98
C ARG A 50 13.45 -1.09 -3.28
N THR A 51 13.46 -1.47 -2.00
CA THR A 51 12.28 -1.56 -1.15
C THR A 51 11.51 -0.24 -1.17
N GLU A 52 12.16 0.86 -0.78
CA GLU A 52 11.51 2.17 -0.68
C GLU A 52 10.99 2.67 -2.04
N SER A 53 11.74 2.41 -3.11
CA SER A 53 11.31 2.71 -4.48
C SER A 53 10.06 1.92 -4.86
N TYR A 54 10.03 0.62 -4.56
CA TYR A 54 8.88 -0.23 -4.87
C TYR A 54 7.64 0.14 -4.03
N LEU A 55 7.79 0.39 -2.73
CA LEU A 55 6.70 0.89 -1.88
C LEU A 55 6.15 2.23 -2.39
N SER A 56 7.05 3.13 -2.80
CA SER A 56 6.66 4.41 -3.39
C SER A 56 5.90 4.22 -4.71
N HIS A 57 6.34 3.28 -5.55
CA HIS A 57 5.66 2.95 -6.79
C HIS A 57 4.23 2.44 -6.55
N VAL A 58 4.04 1.52 -5.59
CA VAL A 58 2.72 1.02 -5.19
C VAL A 58 1.82 2.17 -4.73
N LYS A 59 2.35 3.06 -3.88
CA LYS A 59 1.64 4.25 -3.40
C LYS A 59 1.22 5.16 -4.56
N GLU A 60 2.15 5.52 -5.44
CA GLU A 60 1.89 6.42 -6.57
C GLU A 60 0.89 5.82 -7.57
N TYR A 61 0.99 4.51 -7.81
CA TYR A 61 0.06 3.77 -8.65
C TYR A 61 -1.38 3.86 -8.11
N LEU A 62 -1.55 3.66 -6.81
CA LEU A 62 -2.87 3.74 -6.16
C LEU A 62 -3.39 5.17 -6.06
N ALA A 63 -2.53 6.13 -5.73
CA ALA A 63 -2.91 7.54 -5.62
C ALA A 63 -3.57 8.07 -6.90
N LYS A 64 -3.09 7.64 -8.07
CA LYS A 64 -3.66 8.04 -9.38
C LYS A 64 -5.07 7.52 -9.64
N ARG A 65 -5.54 6.50 -8.90
CA ARG A 65 -6.79 5.77 -9.18
C ARG A 65 -7.76 5.72 -8.00
N PHE A 66 -7.29 6.14 -6.83
CA PHE A 66 -8.03 5.94 -5.59
C PHE A 66 -9.38 6.66 -5.62
N ASP A 67 -9.40 7.93 -6.04
CA ASP A 67 -10.63 8.72 -6.06
C ASP A 67 -11.64 8.18 -7.08
N GLU A 68 -11.19 7.84 -8.29
CA GLU A 68 -12.02 7.18 -9.32
C GLU A 68 -12.62 5.87 -8.77
N HIS A 69 -11.81 5.04 -8.11
CA HIS A 69 -12.30 3.78 -7.53
C HIS A 69 -13.31 3.99 -6.40
N MET A 70 -13.12 5.02 -5.56
CA MET A 70 -14.08 5.34 -4.50
C MET A 70 -15.38 5.90 -5.10
N GLU A 71 -15.31 6.67 -6.18
CA GLU A 71 -16.48 7.17 -6.91
C GLU A 71 -17.31 6.04 -7.50
N ASP A 72 -16.66 5.13 -8.23
CA ASP A 72 -17.30 3.94 -8.80
C ASP A 72 -17.97 3.07 -7.72
N ALA A 73 -17.36 3.00 -6.53
CA ALA A 73 -17.89 2.25 -5.40
C ALA A 73 -18.95 3.01 -4.57
N ALA A 74 -19.36 4.22 -4.99
CA ALA A 74 -20.24 5.13 -4.24
C ALA A 74 -19.77 5.39 -2.80
N LYS A 75 -18.44 5.42 -2.60
CA LYS A 75 -17.75 5.63 -1.33
C LYS A 75 -17.33 7.09 -1.16
N ARG A 76 -17.20 7.53 0.09
CA ARG A 76 -16.89 8.94 0.43
C ARG A 76 -15.40 9.18 0.67
N GLU A 77 -14.64 8.12 0.82
CA GLU A 77 -13.20 8.16 1.03
C GLU A 77 -12.52 8.85 -0.16
N ARG A 78 -11.53 9.69 0.11
CA ARG A 78 -10.79 10.43 -0.92
C ARG A 78 -9.33 10.57 -0.55
N LEU A 79 -8.48 10.65 -1.58
CA LEU A 79 -7.04 10.74 -1.48
C LEU A 79 -6.61 11.94 -0.63
N ILE A 80 -7.32 13.06 -0.74
CA ILE A 80 -7.06 14.28 0.02
C ILE A 80 -7.13 14.08 1.55
N TYR A 81 -7.80 13.02 2.01
CA TYR A 81 -7.94 12.70 3.42
C TYR A 81 -7.00 11.57 3.87
N VAL A 82 -6.17 11.04 2.99
CA VAL A 82 -5.25 9.94 3.32
C VAL A 82 -4.01 10.48 4.04
N ASP A 83 -3.70 9.89 5.18
CA ASP A 83 -2.43 10.10 5.87
C ASP A 83 -1.34 9.23 5.23
N MET A 84 -0.61 9.80 4.27
CA MET A 84 0.39 9.06 3.47
C MET A 84 1.60 8.61 4.30
N ASP A 85 1.96 9.35 5.34
CA ASP A 85 3.07 8.96 6.22
C ASP A 85 2.70 7.70 7.02
N LYS A 86 1.45 7.63 7.52
CA LYS A 86 0.94 6.43 8.17
C LYS A 86 0.86 5.25 7.19
N VAL A 87 0.41 5.47 5.96
CA VAL A 87 0.40 4.42 4.92
C VAL A 87 1.81 3.88 4.69
N MET A 88 2.81 4.75 4.49
CA MET A 88 4.19 4.32 4.24
C MET A 88 4.79 3.58 5.44
N HIS A 89 4.50 4.02 6.66
CA HIS A 89 4.92 3.33 7.89
C HIS A 89 4.36 1.90 7.93
N GLU A 90 3.07 1.73 7.69
CA GLU A 90 2.40 0.42 7.65
C GLU A 90 2.93 -0.48 6.53
N MET A 91 3.26 0.10 5.37
CA MET A 91 3.80 -0.64 4.24
C MET A 91 5.21 -1.16 4.51
N ARG A 92 6.07 -0.38 5.17
CA ARG A 92 7.38 -0.84 5.64
C ARG A 92 7.24 -2.00 6.63
N TYR A 93 6.29 -1.90 7.56
CA TYR A 93 6.00 -3.00 8.49
C TYR A 93 5.59 -4.28 7.75
N VAL A 94 4.69 -4.19 6.76
CA VAL A 94 4.27 -5.35 5.95
C VAL A 94 5.44 -5.94 5.16
N HIS A 95 6.31 -5.12 4.60
CA HIS A 95 7.54 -5.59 3.96
C HIS A 95 8.43 -6.38 4.93
N THR A 96 8.67 -5.84 6.13
CA THR A 96 9.45 -6.55 7.17
C THR A 96 8.82 -7.89 7.54
N GLN A 97 7.50 -7.96 7.71
CA GLN A 97 6.80 -9.21 7.97
C GLN A 97 6.93 -10.19 6.79
N ALA A 98 6.77 -9.71 5.56
CA ALA A 98 6.94 -10.52 4.36
C ALA A 98 8.35 -11.10 4.27
N LEU A 99 9.38 -10.31 4.56
CA LEU A 99 10.77 -10.78 4.60
C LEU A 99 10.96 -11.89 5.64
N LEU A 100 10.48 -11.69 6.87
CA LEU A 100 10.63 -12.65 7.97
C LEU A 100 9.94 -14.00 7.70
N PHE A 101 8.73 -13.97 7.15
CA PHE A 101 7.93 -15.18 6.89
C PHE A 101 8.10 -15.78 5.49
N SER A 102 8.77 -15.08 4.57
CA SER A 102 9.11 -15.63 3.24
C SER A 102 10.45 -16.34 3.21
N MET A 103 11.31 -16.10 4.20
CA MET A 103 12.59 -16.78 4.40
C MET A 103 12.52 -17.94 5.41
N SER A 104 11.34 -18.21 6.00
CA SER A 104 11.04 -19.40 6.82
C SER A 104 10.41 -20.50 5.98
#